data_AF-A0A944QF25-F1
#
_entry.id   AF-A0A944QF25-F1
#
_cell.length_a   1.000
_cell.length_b   1.000
_cell.length_c   1.000
_cell.angle_alpha   90.00
_cell.angle_beta   90.00
_cell.angle_gamma   90.00
#
_symmetry.space_group_name_H-M   'P 1'
#
loop_
_entity.id
_entity.type
_entity.pdbx_description
1 polymer ?
#
loop_
_entity_poly.entity_id
_entity_poly.type
_entity_poly.pdbx_seq_one_letter_code
_entity_poly.pdbx_strand_id
1 'polypeptide(L)'
;MSSNPIRVAIVGVGNCAASLVQGVHYYRDADPQATIPGLMHVEFGKYHVNDVQFVAAFDVDGKKVGVDLADAILASENNTIKIADVPPTGVTVQRGHTLDGLGRYYLETIEQSPAEPVDVVKALRD
;
A
#
# COMPACT_ATOMS: atom_id res chain seq x y z
N MET A 1 -2.46 20.75 2.76
CA MET A 1 -1.38 19.85 2.30
C MET A 1 -0.50 19.53 3.50
N SER A 2 -0.04 18.29 3.63
CA SER A 2 0.89 17.85 4.70
C SER A 2 2.11 18.78 4.76
N SER A 3 2.56 19.11 5.98
CA SER A 3 3.68 20.04 6.19
C SER A 3 5.05 19.34 6.05
N ASN A 4 5.09 18.02 6.23
CA ASN A 4 6.30 17.20 6.16
C ASN A 4 6.01 15.83 5.50
N PRO A 5 5.71 15.79 4.19
CA PRO A 5 5.25 14.56 3.55
C PRO A 5 6.31 13.45 3.60
N ILE A 6 5.89 12.26 4.03
CA ILE A 6 6.67 11.02 3.97
C ILE A 6 6.19 10.24 2.75
N ARG A 7 6.99 10.27 1.69
CA ARG A 7 6.75 9.48 0.47
C ARG A 7 7.01 7.99 0.76
N VAL A 8 5.96 7.18 0.66
CA VAL A 8 6.01 5.73 0.89
C VAL A 8 5.75 4.98 -0.41
N ALA A 9 6.60 3.99 -0.69
CA ALA A 9 6.37 2.99 -1.72
C ALA A 9 6.07 1.63 -1.06
N ILE A 10 5.10 0.89 -1.60
CA ILE A 10 4.73 -0.45 -1.12
C ILE A 10 5.26 -1.52 -2.08
N VAL A 11 5.89 -2.57 -1.55
CA VAL A 11 6.27 -3.77 -2.30
C VAL A 11 5.49 -4.95 -1.73
N GLY A 12 4.60 -5.51 -2.54
CA GLY A 12 3.63 -6.52 -2.13
C GLY A 12 2.38 -5.87 -1.50
N VAL A 13 1.30 -5.80 -2.29
CA VAL A 13 0.01 -5.21 -1.88
C VAL A 13 -0.87 -6.28 -1.24
N GLY A 14 -0.36 -6.91 -0.17
CA GLY A 14 -1.05 -7.94 0.61
C GLY A 14 -1.93 -7.38 1.74
N ASN A 15 -2.39 -8.26 2.64
CA ASN A 15 -3.16 -7.87 3.83
C ASN A 15 -2.48 -6.81 4.70
N CYS A 16 -1.16 -6.88 4.88
CA CYS A 16 -0.43 -5.85 5.64
C CYS A 16 -0.50 -4.47 4.98
N ALA A 17 -0.36 -4.42 3.65
CA ALA A 17 -0.51 -3.17 2.90
C ALA A 17 -1.95 -2.64 3.01
N ALA A 18 -2.95 -3.53 2.94
CA ALA A 18 -4.34 -3.16 3.11
C ALA A 18 -4.62 -2.55 4.49
N SER A 19 -4.12 -3.16 5.57
CA SER A 19 -4.25 -2.62 6.92
C SER A 19 -3.48 -1.31 7.11
N LEU A 20 -2.30 -1.16 6.50
CA LEU A 20 -1.51 0.08 6.56
C LEU A 20 -2.23 1.24 5.85
N VAL A 21 -2.65 1.05 4.60
CA VAL A 21 -3.32 2.09 3.79
C VAL A 21 -4.63 2.51 4.45
N GLN A 22 -5.43 1.55 4.92
CA GLN A 22 -6.65 1.84 5.67
C GLN A 22 -6.36 2.53 7.01
N GLY A 23 -5.34 2.10 7.75
CA GLY A 23 -4.98 2.70 9.03
C GLY A 23 -4.55 4.16 8.91
N VAL A 24 -3.74 4.49 7.89
CA VAL A 24 -3.37 5.88 7.57
C VAL A 24 -4.62 6.70 7.25
N HIS A 25 -5.54 6.15 6.44
CA HIS A 25 -6.78 6.86 6.11
C HIS A 25 -7.69 7.04 7.34
N TYR A 26 -7.84 6.01 8.17
CA TYR A 26 -8.70 5.99 9.34
C TYR A 26 -8.28 7.03 10.39
N TYR A 27 -6.97 7.20 10.60
CA TYR A 27 -6.42 8.11 11.60
C TYR A 27 -5.90 9.43 11.02
N ARG A 28 -6.25 9.76 9.77
CA ARG A 28 -5.72 10.94 9.07
C ARG A 28 -6.07 12.28 9.74
N ASP A 29 -7.19 12.34 10.47
CA ASP A 29 -7.68 13.54 11.15
C ASP A 29 -7.60 13.40 12.67
N ALA A 30 -6.81 12.43 13.17
CA ALA A 30 -6.63 12.23 14.60
C ALA A 30 -6.00 13.48 15.27
N ASP A 31 -6.41 13.75 16.51
CA ASP A 31 -5.76 14.77 17.34
C ASP A 31 -4.32 14.31 17.66
N PRO A 32 -3.28 15.13 17.40
CA PRO A 32 -1.89 14.82 17.77
C PRO A 32 -1.68 14.41 19.23
N GLN A 33 -2.56 14.86 20.15
CA GLN A 33 -2.50 14.53 21.58
C GLN A 33 -3.29 13.27 21.96
N ALA A 34 -4.03 12.66 21.02
CA ALA A 34 -4.78 11.44 21.28
C ALA A 34 -3.84 10.24 21.49
N THR A 35 -4.29 9.30 22.33
CA THR A 35 -3.66 7.98 22.45
C THR A 35 -4.46 6.98 21.62
N ILE A 36 -3.79 6.34 20.65
CA ILE A 36 -4.42 5.40 19.72
C ILE A 36 -3.80 4.01 19.93
N PRO A 37 -4.61 2.95 20.15
CA PRO A 37 -4.07 1.60 20.27
C PRO A 37 -3.23 1.18 19.05
N GLY A 38 -2.00 0.73 19.31
CA GLY A 38 -1.06 0.30 18.26
C GLY A 38 -0.15 1.40 17.72
N LEU A 39 -0.38 2.68 18.07
CA LEU A 39 0.55 3.77 17.76
C LEU A 39 1.18 4.30 19.06
N MET A 40 2.50 4.49 19.05
CA MET A 40 3.18 5.17 20.16
C MET A 40 2.77 6.65 20.24
N HIS A 41 2.66 7.31 19.08
CA HIS A 41 2.27 8.71 18.94
C HIS A 41 1.44 8.88 17.66
N VAL A 42 0.43 9.77 17.70
CA VAL A 42 -0.27 10.23 16.50
C VAL A 42 0.64 11.13 15.65
N GLU A 43 1.41 12.00 16.32
CA GLU A 43 2.48 12.77 15.72
C GLU A 43 3.84 12.26 16.24
N PHE A 44 4.58 11.56 15.38
CA PHE A 44 5.89 11.02 15.71
C PHE A 44 6.99 12.01 15.35
N GLY A 45 7.49 12.74 16.34
CA GLY A 45 8.42 13.85 16.12
C GLY A 45 7.70 15.03 15.47
N LYS A 46 7.90 15.21 14.15
CA LYS A 46 7.24 16.25 13.35
C LYS A 46 6.30 15.69 12.28
N TYR A 47 6.01 14.38 12.37
CA TYR A 47 5.29 13.63 11.35
C TYR A 47 3.97 13.11 11.91
N HIS A 48 2.87 13.68 11.46
CA HIS A 48 1.53 13.18 11.73
C HIS A 48 1.22 11.93 10.89
N VAL A 49 0.27 11.08 11.31
CA VAL A 49 -0.18 9.94 10.49
C VAL A 49 -0.54 10.35 9.05
N ASN A 50 -1.20 11.51 8.90
CA ASN A 50 -1.60 12.09 7.61
C ASN A 50 -0.44 12.59 6.74
N ASP A 51 0.79 12.62 7.27
CA ASP A 51 1.97 12.94 6.49
C ASP A 51 2.45 11.73 5.66
N VAL A 52 1.99 10.52 5.97
CA VAL A 52 2.27 9.33 5.17
C VAL A 52 1.51 9.41 3.84
N GLN A 53 2.25 9.50 2.74
CA GLN A 53 1.71 9.57 1.39
C GLN A 53 2.22 8.39 0.58
N PHE A 54 1.30 7.50 0.20
CA PHE A 54 1.61 6.44 -0.74
C PHE A 54 1.81 7.04 -2.13
N VAL A 55 2.98 6.84 -2.72
CA VAL A 55 3.35 7.41 -4.03
C VAL A 55 3.70 6.36 -5.06
N ALA A 56 3.94 5.12 -4.64
CA ALA A 56 4.20 4.00 -5.53
C ALA A 56 3.76 2.69 -4.87
N ALA A 57 3.39 1.71 -5.68
CA ALA A 57 3.11 0.35 -5.24
C ALA A 57 3.55 -0.64 -6.30
N PHE A 58 4.03 -1.81 -5.87
CA PHE A 58 4.47 -2.90 -6.74
C PHE A 58 3.82 -4.21 -6.30
N ASP A 59 3.34 -4.98 -7.27
CA ASP A 59 2.85 -6.34 -7.06
C ASP A 59 3.15 -7.21 -8.30
N VAL A 60 2.80 -8.49 -8.22
CA VAL A 60 2.97 -9.47 -9.29
C VAL A 60 1.67 -10.18 -9.64
N ASP A 61 0.65 -10.10 -8.78
CA ASP A 61 -0.68 -10.67 -9.00
C ASP A 61 -1.41 -9.93 -10.13
N GLY A 62 -1.95 -10.69 -11.09
CA GLY A 62 -2.71 -10.16 -12.24
C GLY A 62 -3.98 -9.40 -11.85
N LYS A 63 -4.55 -9.68 -10.67
CA LYS A 63 -5.71 -8.95 -10.13
C LYS A 63 -5.33 -7.61 -9.48
N LYS A 64 -4.03 -7.35 -9.26
CA LYS A 64 -3.52 -6.16 -8.56
C LYS A 64 -2.71 -5.24 -9.47
N VAL A 65 -1.89 -5.79 -10.36
CA VAL A 65 -1.08 -4.99 -11.29
C VAL A 65 -1.99 -4.22 -12.25
N GLY A 66 -1.75 -2.92 -12.40
CA GLY A 66 -2.48 -2.04 -13.31
C GLY A 66 -3.76 -1.40 -12.73
N VAL A 67 -4.14 -1.73 -11.50
CA VAL A 67 -5.28 -1.08 -10.81
C VAL A 67 -4.80 -0.05 -9.78
N ASP A 68 -5.72 0.82 -9.33
CA ASP A 68 -5.42 1.81 -8.27
C ASP A 68 -5.12 1.09 -6.94
N LEU A 69 -4.21 1.65 -6.14
CA LEU A 69 -3.87 1.10 -4.82
C LEU A 69 -5.09 0.93 -3.92
N ALA A 70 -6.08 1.83 -3.97
CA ALA A 70 -7.32 1.73 -3.19
C ALA A 70 -8.13 0.47 -3.53
N ASP A 71 -8.10 0.04 -4.79
CA ASP A 71 -8.76 -1.19 -5.24
C ASP A 71 -7.89 -2.42 -4.99
N ALA A 72 -6.58 -2.30 -5.24
CA ALA A 72 -5.61 -3.39 -5.08
C ALA A 72 -5.55 -3.93 -3.64
N ILE A 73 -5.72 -3.07 -2.64
CA ILE A 73 -5.75 -3.50 -1.23
C ILE A 73 -6.96 -4.39 -0.89
N LEU A 74 -8.02 -4.36 -1.70
CA LEU A 74 -9.21 -5.20 -1.57
C LEU A 74 -9.26 -6.35 -2.59
N ALA A 75 -8.25 -6.46 -3.47
CA ALA A 75 -8.24 -7.42 -4.57
C ALA A 75 -7.56 -8.74 -4.22
N SER A 76 -7.87 -9.77 -5.01
CA SER A 76 -7.34 -11.13 -4.88
C SER A 76 -7.61 -11.72 -3.49
N GLU A 77 -6.66 -12.45 -2.93
CA GLU A 77 -6.77 -13.14 -1.64
C GLU A 77 -6.60 -12.20 -0.42
N ASN A 78 -6.59 -10.88 -0.62
CA ASN A 78 -6.65 -9.94 0.51
C ASN A 78 -8.02 -10.04 1.19
N ASN A 79 -8.01 -10.27 2.49
CA ASN A 79 -9.19 -10.57 3.30
C ASN A 79 -9.09 -10.05 4.74
N THR A 80 -8.17 -9.13 5.00
CA THR A 80 -8.10 -8.43 6.28
C THR A 80 -9.38 -7.64 6.55
N ILE A 81 -9.67 -7.37 7.82
CA ILE A 81 -10.84 -6.58 8.21
C ILE A 81 -10.81 -5.19 7.55
N LYS A 82 -11.96 -4.76 7.02
CA LYS A 82 -12.13 -3.40 6.49
C LYS A 82 -12.47 -2.45 7.63
N ILE A 83 -11.63 -1.45 7.86
CA ILE A 83 -11.79 -0.44 8.93
C ILE A 83 -12.04 0.97 8.39
N ALA A 84 -11.71 1.22 7.11
CA ALA A 84 -11.93 2.50 6.45
C ALA A 84 -12.24 2.30 4.95
N ASP A 85 -13.05 3.22 4.41
CA ASP A 85 -13.17 3.40 2.96
C ASP A 85 -12.01 4.26 2.48
N VAL A 86 -11.19 3.73 1.57
CA VAL A 86 -10.05 4.46 1.00
C VAL A 86 -10.50 5.01 -0.38
N PRO A 87 -10.50 6.34 -0.59
CA PRO A 87 -10.81 6.91 -1.90
C PRO A 87 -9.70 6.59 -2.92
N PRO A 88 -9.97 6.69 -4.24
CA PRO A 88 -8.96 6.50 -5.27
C PRO A 88 -7.69 7.30 -4.97
N THR A 89 -6.56 6.62 -5.00
CA THR A 89 -5.27 7.20 -4.60
C THR A 89 -4.56 7.91 -5.74
N GLY A 90 -4.86 7.53 -6.99
CA GLY A 90 -4.09 7.90 -8.18
C GLY A 90 -2.78 7.12 -8.32
N VAL A 91 -2.49 6.19 -7.41
CA VAL A 91 -1.29 5.34 -7.46
C VAL A 91 -1.66 4.02 -8.13
N THR A 92 -1.28 3.87 -9.38
CA THR A 92 -1.41 2.58 -10.09
C THR A 92 -0.35 1.61 -9.59
N VAL A 93 -0.77 0.39 -9.22
CA VAL A 93 0.14 -0.68 -8.83
C VAL A 93 0.94 -1.14 -10.04
N GLN A 94 2.26 -1.00 -9.95
CA GLN A 94 3.20 -1.34 -11.01
C GLN A 94 3.60 -2.81 -10.94
N ARG A 95 4.01 -3.35 -12.09
CA ARG A 95 4.53 -4.72 -12.17
C ARG A 95 5.93 -4.78 -11.57
N GLY A 96 6.07 -5.42 -10.41
CA GLY A 96 7.38 -5.71 -9.80
C GLY A 96 8.08 -6.90 -10.46
N HIS A 97 9.33 -7.19 -10.06
CA HIS A 97 9.99 -8.44 -10.45
C HIS A 97 9.51 -9.57 -9.55
N THR A 98 9.12 -10.71 -10.12
CA THR A 98 8.59 -11.85 -9.35
C THR A 98 9.66 -12.57 -8.55
N LEU A 99 10.81 -12.85 -9.16
CA LEU A 99 11.92 -13.58 -8.55
C LEU A 99 11.41 -14.85 -7.81
N ASP A 100 11.73 -14.98 -6.53
CA ASP A 100 11.33 -16.05 -5.63
C ASP A 100 10.10 -15.71 -4.76
N GLY A 101 9.39 -14.62 -5.07
CA GLY A 101 8.24 -14.13 -4.30
C GLY A 101 6.98 -14.98 -4.39
N LEU A 102 6.85 -15.86 -5.40
CA LEU A 102 5.72 -16.77 -5.56
C LEU A 102 6.16 -18.22 -5.31
N GLY A 103 5.87 -18.72 -4.11
CA GLY A 103 6.02 -20.13 -3.79
C GLY A 103 4.93 -21.00 -4.45
N ARG A 104 5.09 -22.33 -4.35
CA ARG A 104 4.17 -23.33 -4.92
C ARG A 104 2.69 -23.00 -4.68
N TYR A 105 2.30 -22.79 -3.43
CA TYR A 105 0.88 -22.56 -3.10
C TYR A 105 0.36 -21.23 -3.62
N TYR A 106 1.20 -20.20 -3.72
CA TYR A 106 0.82 -18.94 -4.34
C TYR A 106 0.55 -19.13 -5.84
N LEU A 107 1.43 -19.84 -6.55
CA LEU A 107 1.25 -20.15 -7.97
C LEU A 107 0.01 -21.03 -8.26
N GLU A 108 -0.41 -21.84 -7.29
CA GLU A 108 -1.65 -22.63 -7.37
C GLU A 108 -2.92 -21.79 -7.11
N THR A 109 -2.78 -20.60 -6.52
CA THR A 109 -3.93 -19.79 -6.03
C THR A 109 -4.17 -18.55 -6.88
N ILE A 110 -3.11 -17.89 -7.36
CA ILE A 110 -3.20 -16.64 -8.11
C ILE A 110 -2.60 -16.78 -9.50
N GLU A 111 -3.09 -15.96 -10.43
CA GLU A 111 -2.48 -15.82 -11.76
C GLU A 111 -1.54 -14.62 -11.75
N GLN A 112 -0.28 -14.85 -12.11
CA GLN A 112 0.71 -13.78 -12.21
C GLN A 112 0.36 -12.84 -13.38
N SER A 113 0.53 -11.54 -13.17
CA SER A 113 0.28 -10.53 -14.19
C SER A 113 1.14 -10.77 -15.44
N PRO A 114 0.55 -10.70 -16.65
CA PRO A 114 1.27 -10.85 -17.92
C PRO A 114 2.08 -9.61 -18.30
N ALA A 115 1.97 -8.51 -17.54
CA ALA A 115 2.77 -7.32 -17.78
C ALA A 115 4.26 -7.58 -17.53
N GLU A 116 5.11 -6.86 -18.26
CA GLU A 116 6.56 -6.87 -18.05
C GLU A 116 6.93 -6.10 -16.77
N PRO A 117 7.87 -6.63 -15.94
CA PRO A 117 8.40 -5.89 -14.81
C PRO A 117 8.97 -4.53 -15.19
N VAL A 118 8.61 -3.50 -14.41
CA VAL A 118 9.15 -2.14 -14.61
C VAL A 118 10.58 -2.04 -14.08
N ASP A 119 11.33 -1.04 -14.54
CA ASP A 119 12.57 -0.61 -13.89
C ASP A 119 12.22 0.03 -12.53
N VAL A 120 12.38 -0.74 -11.46
CA VAL A 120 12.05 -0.32 -10.09
C VAL A 120 12.91 0.87 -9.64
N VAL A 121 14.18 0.94 -10.06
CA VAL A 121 15.07 2.05 -9.68
C VAL A 121 14.57 3.34 -10.32
N LYS A 122 14.20 3.30 -11.59
CA LYS A 122 13.60 4.45 -12.28
C LYS A 122 12.27 4.84 -11.65
N ALA A 123 11.38 3.87 -11.44
CA ALA A 123 10.05 4.10 -10.87
C ALA A 123 10.06 4.70 -9.45
N LEU A 124 11.11 4.46 -8.66
CA LEU A 124 11.27 5.05 -7.33
C LEU A 124 11.92 6.43 -7.34
N ARG A 125 12.68 6.77 -8.39
CA ARG A 125 13.35 8.07 -8.54
C ARG A 125 12.40 9.15 -9.06
N ASP A 126 11.59 8.78 -10.04
CA ASP A 126 10.56 9.64 -10.63
C ASP A 126 9.43 9.94 -9.61
#